data_AF-A0A6J4EDX9-F1
#
_entry.id   AF-A0A6J4EDX9-F1
#
_cell.length_a   1.000
_cell.length_b   1.000
_cell.length_c   1.000
_cell.angle_alpha   90.00
_cell.angle_beta   90.00
_cell.angle_gamma   90.00
#
_symmetry.space_group_name_H-M   'P 1'
#
loop_
_entity.id
_entity.type
_entity.pdbx_description
1 polymer ?
#
loop_
_entity_poly.entity_id
_entity_poly.type
_entity_poly.pdbx_seq_one_letter_code
_entity_poly.pdbx_strand_id
1 'polypeptide(L)'
;MEDLKQWKEILESICEIIKWHPSDEVLLRIKRDLRRAAEKGSLTEEEVRKSVAEHAPNALYKAFEGIDQADIQALLAIAVKLTRK
;
A
#
# COMPACT_ATOMS: atom_id res chain seq x y z
N MET A 1 -2.51 -16.23 -5.66
CA MET A 1 -2.47 -15.21 -6.75
C MET A 1 -3.51 -14.12 -6.52
N GLU A 2 -4.71 -14.46 -6.01
CA GLU A 2 -5.74 -13.48 -5.61
C GLU A 2 -5.28 -12.46 -4.56
N ASP A 3 -4.39 -12.84 -3.63
CA ASP A 3 -3.82 -11.94 -2.63
C ASP A 3 -3.10 -10.72 -3.21
N LEU A 4 -2.41 -10.87 -4.35
CA LEU A 4 -1.67 -9.76 -4.96
C LEU A 4 -2.60 -8.79 -5.68
N LYS A 5 -3.68 -9.31 -6.26
CA LYS A 5 -4.71 -8.47 -6.89
C LYS A 5 -5.45 -7.63 -5.85
N GLN A 6 -5.88 -8.26 -4.75
CA GLN A 6 -6.50 -7.54 -3.63
C GLN A 6 -5.53 -6.54 -3.00
N TRP A 7 -4.26 -6.92 -2.87
CA TRP A 7 -3.23 -6.02 -2.36
C TRP A 7 -3.01 -4.80 -3.27
N LYS A 8 -3.03 -5.01 -4.58
CA LYS A 8 -2.98 -3.92 -5.55
C LYS A 8 -4.18 -2.99 -5.40
N GLU A 9 -5.40 -3.51 -5.34
CA GLU A 9 -6.63 -2.72 -5.20
C GLU A 9 -6.62 -1.90 -3.89
N ILE A 10 -6.10 -2.48 -2.82
CA ILE A 10 -5.88 -1.80 -1.53
C ILE A 10 -4.91 -0.62 -1.71
N LEU A 11 -3.75 -0.83 -2.33
CA LEU A 11 -2.79 0.24 -2.57
C LEU A 11 -3.35 1.34 -3.49
N GLU A 12 -4.16 0.95 -4.48
CA GLU A 12 -4.86 1.88 -5.35
C GLU A 12 -5.84 2.76 -4.57
N SER A 13 -6.57 2.19 -3.62
CA SER A 13 -7.48 2.96 -2.77
C SER A 13 -6.73 3.88 -1.79
N ILE A 14 -5.62 3.43 -1.20
CA ILE A 14 -4.86 4.19 -0.19
C ILE A 14 -4.12 5.36 -0.77
N CYS A 15 -3.35 5.08 -1.80
CA CYS A 15 -2.51 6.08 -2.43
C CYS A 15 -3.30 6.86 -3.47
N GLU A 16 -4.60 6.61 -3.61
CA GLU A 16 -5.46 7.13 -4.67
C GLU A 16 -4.83 6.97 -6.05
N ILE A 17 -4.27 5.79 -6.33
CA ILE A 17 -3.62 5.50 -7.60
C ILE A 17 -4.70 5.30 -8.65
N ILE A 18 -4.76 6.21 -9.61
CA ILE A 18 -5.68 6.16 -10.74
C ILE A 18 -5.18 5.15 -11.78
N LYS A 19 -3.86 5.07 -11.96
CA LYS A 19 -3.27 4.22 -13.00
C LYS A 19 -1.84 3.83 -12.67
N TRP A 20 -1.59 2.53 -12.63
CA TRP A 20 -0.24 1.96 -12.53
C TRP A 20 -0.25 0.49 -12.97
N HIS A 21 0.92 -0.02 -13.32
CA HIS A 21 1.13 -1.40 -13.75
C HIS A 21 2.29 -2.03 -12.97
N PRO A 22 2.12 -2.28 -11.67
CA PRO A 22 3.17 -2.92 -10.88
C PRO A 22 3.27 -4.40 -11.26
N SER A 23 4.50 -4.92 -11.36
CA SER A 23 4.75 -6.35 -11.46
C SER A 23 4.48 -7.03 -10.10
N ASP A 24 4.24 -8.34 -10.09
CA ASP A 24 4.05 -9.11 -8.86
C ASP A 24 5.23 -8.95 -7.88
N GLU A 25 6.46 -8.87 -8.41
CA GLU A 25 7.66 -8.62 -7.61
C GLU A 25 7.65 -7.25 -6.92
N VAL A 26 7.10 -6.22 -7.58
CA VAL A 26 6.97 -4.86 -7.03
C VAL A 26 5.96 -4.86 -5.90
N LEU A 27 4.80 -5.50 -6.11
CA LEU A 27 3.76 -5.63 -5.08
C LEU A 27 4.29 -6.37 -3.84
N LEU A 28 5.08 -7.43 -4.04
CA LEU A 28 5.71 -8.17 -2.95
C LEU A 28 6.78 -7.35 -2.22
N ARG A 29 7.56 -6.53 -2.93
CA ARG A 29 8.53 -5.61 -2.31
C ARG A 29 7.83 -4.57 -1.44
N ILE A 30 6.82 -3.89 -1.98
CA ILE A 30 6.00 -2.93 -1.23
C ILE A 30 5.42 -3.62 0.01
N LYS A 31 4.82 -4.80 -0.14
CA LYS A 31 4.27 -5.56 1.00
C LYS A 31 5.30 -5.84 2.09
N ARG A 32 6.54 -6.19 1.71
CA ARG A 32 7.63 -6.46 2.66
C ARG A 32 8.09 -5.19 3.36
N ASP A 33 8.18 -4.10 2.62
CA ASP A 33 8.62 -2.81 3.14
C ASP A 33 7.62 -2.23 4.14
N LEU A 34 6.33 -2.23 3.80
CA LEU A 34 5.25 -1.82 4.71
C LEU A 34 5.15 -2.71 5.94
N ARG A 35 5.36 -4.02 5.79
CA ARG A 35 5.41 -4.92 6.95
C ARG A 35 6.55 -4.54 7.90
N ARG A 36 7.73 -4.24 7.37
CA ARG A 36 8.89 -3.83 8.17
C ARG A 36 8.66 -2.48 8.86
N ALA A 37 7.98 -1.55 8.19
CA ALA A 37 7.57 -0.28 8.79
C ALA A 37 6.49 -0.46 9.87
N ALA A 38 5.54 -1.39 9.67
CA ALA A 38 4.53 -1.75 10.66
C ALA A 38 5.15 -2.38 11.92
N GLU A 39 6.12 -3.28 11.77
CA GLU A 39 6.86 -3.88 12.89
C GLU A 39 7.67 -2.86 13.69
N LYS A 40 8.10 -1.76 13.05
CA LYS A 40 8.75 -0.62 13.72
C LYS A 40 7.76 0.33 14.40
N GLY A 41 6.44 0.14 14.23
CA GLY A 41 5.41 0.99 14.81
C GLY A 41 5.24 2.35 14.12
N SER A 42 5.84 2.56 12.96
CA SER A 42 5.83 3.84 12.23
C SER A 42 5.19 3.73 10.84
N LEU A 43 4.27 2.79 10.64
CA LEU A 43 3.54 2.73 9.38
C LEU A 43 2.51 3.86 9.33
N THR A 44 2.89 4.94 8.65
CA THR A 44 2.02 6.08 8.33
C THR A 44 1.68 6.07 6.85
N GLU A 45 0.69 6.88 6.47
CA GLU A 45 0.31 7.05 5.06
C GLU A 45 1.47 7.45 4.17
N GLU A 46 2.27 8.39 4.69
CA GLU A 46 3.38 8.96 3.97
C GLU A 46 4.41 7.88 3.65
N GLU A 47 4.63 6.93 4.55
CA GLU A 47 5.51 5.79 4.32
C GLU A 47 4.93 4.82 3.28
N VAL A 48 3.61 4.61 3.28
CA VAL A 48 2.94 3.81 2.23
C VAL A 48 3.10 4.47 0.86
N ARG A 49 2.82 5.77 0.76
CA ARG A 49 2.98 6.53 -0.48
C ARG A 49 4.44 6.57 -0.94
N LYS A 50 5.39 6.78 -0.04
CA LYS A 50 6.83 6.76 -0.34
C LYS A 50 7.26 5.41 -0.88
N SER A 51 6.87 4.31 -0.23
CA SER A 51 7.23 2.95 -0.66
C SER A 51 6.65 2.63 -2.04
N VAL A 52 5.39 3.03 -2.29
CA VAL A 52 4.77 2.91 -3.62
C VAL A 52 5.48 3.78 -4.65
N ALA A 53 5.77 5.05 -4.34
CA ALA A 53 6.45 5.97 -5.25
C ALA A 53 7.88 5.54 -5.57
N GLU A 54 8.59 4.95 -4.60
CA GLU A 54 9.95 4.44 -4.77
C GLU A 54 9.98 3.20 -5.68
N HIS A 55 9.01 2.29 -5.54
CA HIS A 55 8.97 1.05 -6.30
C HIS A 55 8.14 1.13 -7.59
N ALA A 56 7.25 2.11 -7.73
CA ALA A 56 6.42 2.34 -8.88
C ALA A 56 6.36 3.84 -9.25
N PRO A 57 7.47 4.43 -9.71
CA PRO A 57 7.56 5.86 -10.01
C PRO A 57 6.64 6.32 -11.16
N ASN A 58 6.14 5.38 -11.96
CA ASN A 58 5.22 5.64 -13.08
C ASN A 58 3.74 5.59 -12.67
N ALA A 59 3.44 5.44 -11.37
CA ALA A 59 2.06 5.48 -10.89
C ALA A 59 1.48 6.89 -11.01
N LEU A 60 0.25 6.97 -11.52
CA LEU A 60 -0.53 8.20 -11.58
C LEU A 60 -1.44 8.25 -10.36
N TYR A 61 -1.24 9.26 -9.52
CA TYR A 61 -2.00 9.50 -8.31
C TYR A 61 -3.07 10.56 -8.57
N LYS A 62 -4.22 10.41 -7.91
CA LYS A 62 -5.23 11.46 -7.84
C LYS A 62 -4.67 12.53 -6.92
N ALA A 63 -4.34 13.69 -7.47
CA ALA A 63 -3.93 14.84 -6.68
C ALA A 63 -5.16 15.40 -5.97
N PHE A 64 -5.47 14.91 -4.76
CA PHE A 64 -6.42 15.55 -3.86
C PHE A 64 -5.84 15.67 -2.45
N GLU A 65 -6.13 16.81 -1.84
CA GLU A 65 -5.69 17.24 -0.52
C GLU A 65 -6.29 16.36 0.58
N GLY A 66 -5.44 15.83 1.46
CA GLY A 66 -5.81 15.29 2.77
C GLY A 66 -6.57 13.96 2.76
N ILE A 67 -5.85 12.86 2.99
CA ILE A 67 -6.46 11.55 3.29
C ILE A 67 -6.49 11.39 4.83
N ASP A 68 -7.60 10.85 5.35
CA ASP A 68 -7.90 10.76 6.77
C ASP A 68 -7.26 9.51 7.40
N GLN A 69 -6.64 9.66 8.57
CA GLN A 69 -5.81 8.63 9.24
C GLN A 69 -6.58 7.34 9.60
N ALA A 70 -7.91 7.39 9.62
CA ALA A 70 -8.79 6.27 9.95
C ALA A 70 -8.78 5.15 8.91
N ASP A 71 -8.66 5.46 7.63
CA ASP A 71 -8.65 4.46 6.56
C ASP A 71 -7.43 3.54 6.67
N ILE A 72 -6.27 4.10 7.01
CA ILE A 72 -4.98 3.39 7.12
C ILE A 72 -4.98 2.32 8.21
N GLN A 73 -5.62 2.59 9.35
CA GLN A 73 -5.76 1.63 10.45
C GLN A 73 -6.57 0.41 10.01
N ALA A 74 -7.62 0.61 9.21
CA ALA A 74 -8.41 -0.48 8.65
C ALA A 74 -7.57 -1.36 7.69
N LEU A 75 -6.62 -0.76 6.98
CA LEU A 75 -5.78 -1.44 6.00
C LEU A 75 -4.65 -2.25 6.64
N LEU A 76 -4.04 -1.73 7.71
CA LEU A 76 -3.18 -2.50 8.60
C LEU A 76 -3.90 -3.72 9.16
N ALA A 77 -5.14 -3.54 9.62
CA ALA A 77 -5.94 -4.63 10.17
C ALA A 77 -6.27 -5.70 9.11
N ILE A 78 -6.55 -5.30 7.86
CA ILE A 78 -6.79 -6.21 6.74
C ILE A 78 -5.51 -6.92 6.32
N ALA A 79 -4.39 -6.21 6.18
CA ALA A 79 -3.09 -6.77 5.79
C ALA A 79 -2.59 -7.82 6.81
N VAL A 80 -2.78 -7.55 8.11
CA VAL A 80 -2.47 -8.48 9.21
C VAL A 80 -3.44 -9.68 9.23
N LYS A 81 -4.73 -9.48 8.92
CA LYS A 81 -5.71 -10.58 8.82
C LYS A 81 -5.42 -11.52 7.65
N LEU A 82 -5.08 -10.97 6.49
CA LEU A 82 -4.77 -11.75 5.28
C LEU A 82 -3.48 -12.58 5.42
N THR A 83 -2.62 -12.29 6.40
CA THR A 83 -1.39 -13.06 6.66
C THR A 83 -1.55 -14.20 7.67
N ARG A 84 -2.71 -14.34 8.34
CA ARG A 84 -3.04 -15.50 9.17
C ARG A 84 -3.94 -16.46 8.39
N LYS A 85 -3.37 -17.21 7.46
CA LYS A 85 -3.95 -18.45 6.95
C LYS A 85 -2.86 -19.40 6.48
#